data_AF-A0A2S8EVI1-F1
#
_entry.id   AF-A0A2S8EVI1-F1
#
_cell.length_a   1.000
_cell.length_b   1.000
_cell.length_c   1.000
_cell.angle_alpha   90.00
_cell.angle_beta   90.00
_cell.angle_gamma   90.00
#
_symmetry.space_group_name_H-M   'P 1'
#
loop_
_entity.id
_entity.type
_entity.pdbx_description
1 polymer ?
#
loop_
_entity_poly.entity_id
_entity_poly.type
_entity_poly.pdbx_seq_one_letter_code
_entity_poly.pdbx_strand_id
1 'polypeptide(L)'
;MLANALARRPGPAGRPLAVAAALALALPLGPALGQEDDIMSFVPSGGRTLLAEVIEAGAAEGAIDSMLAQDLDAEGWREWIEANRDAVAGLDGLDEYETRTLANYLDTYAPLDPEVLSDPADALPQDGRDMAMRNCQSCHIITVTITQDRTHDAWLGTLGNPSHVEIELSEEERDLLADYLVVNAGIPIEQVPPALRAGGASY
;
A
#
# COMPACT_ATOMS: atom_id res chain seq x y z
N MET A 1 56.40 -57.51 -54.42
CA MET A 1 55.54 -58.17 -55.43
C MET A 1 54.12 -58.23 -54.86
N LEU A 2 53.15 -57.71 -55.62
CA LEU A 2 51.68 -57.95 -55.61
C LEU A 2 50.92 -57.97 -54.27
N ALA A 3 49.93 -57.13 -53.96
CA ALA A 3 48.68 -56.72 -54.62
C ALA A 3 47.44 -57.30 -53.88
N ASN A 4 46.52 -56.39 -53.55
CA ASN A 4 45.05 -56.49 -53.46
C ASN A 4 44.33 -57.46 -52.50
N ALA A 5 43.68 -56.84 -51.50
CA ALA A 5 42.22 -56.69 -51.32
C ALA A 5 41.31 -57.95 -51.26
N LEU A 6 40.57 -58.11 -50.15
CA LEU A 6 39.16 -57.66 -50.02
C LEU A 6 38.52 -58.05 -48.67
N ALA A 7 37.54 -57.22 -48.30
CA ALA A 7 36.76 -57.11 -47.07
C ALA A 7 35.86 -58.29 -46.65
N ARG A 8 35.47 -58.33 -45.35
CA ARG A 8 34.07 -58.12 -44.86
C ARG A 8 33.92 -58.21 -43.31
N ARG A 9 33.38 -57.12 -42.72
CA ARG A 9 32.37 -56.92 -41.62
C ARG A 9 32.41 -57.76 -40.30
N PRO A 10 31.65 -57.37 -39.25
CA PRO A 10 31.66 -56.14 -38.44
C PRO A 10 31.81 -56.44 -36.92
N GLY A 11 32.34 -55.49 -36.14
CA GLY A 11 32.49 -55.61 -34.67
C GLY A 11 31.61 -54.61 -33.89
N PRO A 12 31.25 -54.91 -32.63
CA PRO A 12 30.06 -54.37 -31.97
C PRO A 12 30.22 -53.01 -31.30
N ALA A 13 29.07 -52.39 -31.07
CA ALA A 13 28.85 -51.15 -30.35
C ALA A 13 29.42 -51.18 -28.90
N GLY A 14 30.12 -50.11 -28.53
CA GLY A 14 30.56 -49.78 -27.18
C GLY A 14 30.35 -48.29 -26.92
N ARG A 15 29.77 -47.97 -25.77
CA ARG A 15 29.04 -46.74 -25.44
C ARG A 15 29.99 -45.54 -25.17
N PRO A 16 29.67 -44.31 -25.58
CA PRO A 16 30.41 -43.13 -25.12
C PRO A 16 30.06 -42.81 -23.66
N LEU A 17 31.11 -42.63 -22.85
CA LEU A 17 31.07 -42.16 -21.47
C LEU A 17 30.45 -40.75 -21.45
N ALA A 18 29.32 -40.59 -20.77
CA ALA A 18 28.66 -39.30 -20.60
C ALA A 18 29.47 -38.43 -19.62
N VAL A 19 29.92 -37.26 -20.09
CA VAL A 19 30.44 -36.19 -19.25
C VAL A 19 29.23 -35.49 -18.63
N ALA A 20 28.99 -35.73 -17.33
CA ALA A 20 27.98 -35.00 -16.57
C ALA A 20 28.52 -33.60 -16.25
N ALA A 21 28.04 -32.60 -16.99
CA ALA A 21 28.18 -31.20 -16.61
C ALA A 21 27.17 -30.88 -15.51
N ALA A 22 27.65 -30.68 -14.27
CA ALA A 22 26.84 -30.16 -13.18
C ALA A 22 26.57 -28.67 -13.44
N LEU A 23 25.40 -28.37 -14.00
CA LEU A 23 24.88 -27.01 -14.11
C LEU A 23 24.35 -26.60 -12.72
N ALA A 24 25.12 -25.79 -12.00
CA ALA A 24 24.65 -25.16 -10.76
C ALA A 24 23.55 -24.15 -11.12
N LEU A 25 22.30 -24.49 -10.83
CA LEU A 25 21.17 -23.55 -10.85
C LEU A 25 21.38 -22.54 -9.70
N ALA A 26 21.89 -21.36 -10.03
CA ALA A 26 21.76 -20.20 -9.16
C ALA A 26 20.30 -19.70 -9.27
N LEU A 27 19.45 -20.08 -8.31
CA LEU A 27 18.15 -19.44 -8.15
C LEU A 27 18.38 -18.04 -7.55
N PRO A 28 17.93 -16.95 -8.20
CA PRO A 28 17.86 -15.66 -7.55
C PRO A 28 16.71 -15.74 -6.53
N LEU A 29 17.03 -15.76 -5.24
CA LEU A 29 16.08 -15.33 -4.22
C LEU A 29 15.97 -13.81 -4.35
N GLY A 30 14.99 -13.35 -5.14
CA GLY A 30 14.57 -11.95 -5.13
C GLY A 30 13.92 -11.57 -3.79
N PRO A 31 13.88 -10.28 -3.44
CA PRO A 31 13.34 -9.83 -2.16
C PRO A 31 11.82 -10.09 -2.12
N ALA A 32 11.39 -10.92 -1.18
CA ALA A 32 9.98 -11.30 -0.99
C ALA A 32 9.11 -10.17 -0.40
N LEU A 33 9.70 -9.04 -0.01
CA LEU A 33 9.00 -7.93 0.66
C LEU A 33 8.07 -7.14 -0.28
N GLY A 34 8.32 -7.12 -1.59
CA GLY A 34 7.47 -6.39 -2.54
C GLY A 34 6.16 -7.10 -2.94
N GLN A 35 5.96 -8.37 -2.56
CA GLN A 35 4.74 -9.10 -2.91
C GLN A 35 3.60 -8.88 -1.89
N GLU A 36 3.90 -8.46 -0.66
CA GLU A 36 2.90 -8.20 0.37
C GLU A 36 2.24 -6.82 0.19
N ASP A 37 2.96 -5.80 -0.27
CA ASP A 37 2.37 -4.50 -0.60
C ASP A 37 1.42 -4.60 -1.80
N ASP A 38 1.75 -5.43 -2.79
CA ASP A 38 0.92 -5.65 -3.97
C ASP A 38 -0.43 -6.28 -3.60
N ILE A 39 -0.48 -7.25 -2.68
CA ILE A 39 -1.74 -7.90 -2.27
C ILE A 39 -2.64 -7.01 -1.41
N MET A 40 -2.07 -5.98 -0.75
CA MET A 40 -2.80 -5.03 0.10
C MET A 40 -3.12 -3.70 -0.60
N SER A 41 -2.78 -3.55 -1.88
CA SER A 41 -3.07 -2.36 -2.70
C SER A 41 -4.56 -2.03 -2.82
N PHE A 42 -5.45 -2.98 -2.54
CA PHE A 42 -6.90 -2.75 -2.49
C PHE A 42 -7.36 -1.97 -1.25
N VAL A 43 -6.51 -1.82 -0.22
CA VAL A 43 -6.78 -0.96 0.93
C VAL A 43 -6.35 0.46 0.54
N PRO A 44 -7.30 1.41 0.42
CA PRO A 44 -7.02 2.74 -0.12
C PRO A 44 -5.90 3.44 0.62
N SER A 45 -5.08 4.21 -0.10
CA SER A 45 -4.00 5.00 0.47
C SER A 45 -4.51 5.93 1.57
N GLY A 46 -3.68 6.16 2.58
CA GLY A 46 -3.97 7.08 3.65
C GLY A 46 -3.42 8.46 3.34
N GLY A 47 -3.84 9.46 4.10
CA GLY A 47 -3.44 10.85 3.85
C GLY A 47 -1.94 11.10 3.98
N ARG A 48 -1.23 10.35 4.84
CA ARG A 48 0.23 10.39 4.94
C ARG A 48 0.88 9.96 3.62
N THR A 49 0.43 8.83 3.07
CA THR A 49 0.93 8.31 1.78
C THR A 49 0.62 9.28 0.65
N LEU A 50 -0.62 9.78 0.58
CA LEU A 50 -1.03 10.73 -0.45
C LEU A 50 -0.22 12.03 -0.37
N LEU A 51 0.03 12.56 0.84
CA LEU A 51 0.83 13.76 1.00
C LEU A 51 2.30 13.53 0.61
N ALA A 52 2.88 12.38 0.97
CA ALA A 52 4.23 12.03 0.57
C ALA A 52 4.37 11.96 -0.96
N GLU A 53 3.39 11.36 -1.65
CA GLU A 53 3.34 11.29 -3.11
C GLU A 53 3.23 12.68 -3.76
N VAL A 54 2.40 13.57 -3.18
CA VAL A 54 2.29 14.98 -3.63
C VAL A 54 3.62 15.72 -3.46
N ILE A 55 4.29 15.55 -2.32
CA ILE A 55 5.61 16.16 -2.07
C ILE A 55 6.65 15.63 -3.06
N GLU A 56 6.67 14.32 -3.32
CA GLU A 56 7.61 13.70 -4.25
C GLU A 56 7.36 14.10 -5.71
N ALA A 57 6.09 14.23 -6.11
CA ALA A 57 5.71 14.72 -7.44
C ALA A 57 6.15 16.17 -7.67
N GLY A 58 6.24 16.96 -6.59
CA GLY A 58 6.73 18.33 -6.59
C GLY A 58 5.69 19.38 -7.01
N ALA A 59 6.09 20.65 -7.01
CA ALA A 59 5.20 21.75 -7.39
C ALA A 59 5.99 22.93 -7.97
N ALA A 60 5.27 23.99 -8.37
CA ALA A 60 5.89 25.29 -8.58
C ALA A 60 6.66 25.75 -7.33
N GLU A 61 7.72 26.54 -7.53
CA GLU A 61 8.61 26.99 -6.45
C GLU A 61 7.82 27.61 -5.29
N GLY A 62 8.02 27.07 -4.08
CA GLY A 62 7.37 27.53 -2.85
C GLY A 62 5.89 27.15 -2.68
N ALA A 63 5.28 26.44 -3.63
CA ALA A 63 3.87 26.04 -3.51
C ALA A 63 3.66 24.98 -2.43
N ILE A 64 4.55 23.98 -2.31
CA ILE A 64 4.50 22.99 -1.22
C ILE A 64 4.75 23.67 0.13
N ASP A 65 5.75 24.54 0.26
CA ASP A 65 5.97 25.29 1.51
C ASP A 65 4.74 26.12 1.90
N SER A 66 4.11 26.77 0.93
CA SER A 66 2.88 27.54 1.14
C SER A 66 1.71 26.65 1.55
N MET A 67 1.64 25.41 1.04
CA MET A 67 0.64 24.43 1.45
C MET A 67 0.87 24.02 2.89
N LEU A 68 2.08 23.55 3.25
CA LEU A 68 2.38 23.06 4.60
C LEU A 68 2.19 24.12 5.70
N ALA A 69 2.27 25.40 5.36
CA ALA A 69 2.04 26.51 6.28
C ALA A 69 0.56 26.89 6.49
N GLN A 70 -0.38 26.32 5.74
CA GLN A 70 -1.80 26.59 5.95
C GLN A 70 -2.33 25.89 7.21
N ASP A 71 -3.40 26.47 7.76
CA ASP A 71 -4.18 25.94 8.88
C ASP A 71 -5.66 26.10 8.48
N LEU A 72 -6.22 25.04 7.90
CA LEU A 72 -7.57 24.97 7.37
C LEU A 72 -8.27 23.76 7.96
N ASP A 73 -9.59 23.81 8.06
CA ASP A 73 -10.39 22.62 8.35
C ASP A 73 -10.49 21.69 7.13
N ALA A 74 -11.05 20.48 7.30
CA ALA A 74 -11.18 19.52 6.21
C ALA A 74 -11.94 20.08 5.00
N GLU A 75 -12.96 20.93 5.20
CA GLU A 75 -13.69 21.54 4.09
C GLU A 75 -12.80 22.54 3.33
N GLY A 76 -12.12 23.43 4.05
CA GLY A 76 -11.16 24.37 3.50
C GLY A 76 -10.02 23.68 2.76
N TRP A 77 -9.53 22.54 3.28
CA TRP A 77 -8.51 21.75 2.59
C TRP A 77 -8.99 21.15 1.28
N ARG A 78 -10.22 20.64 1.21
CA ARG A 78 -10.77 20.14 -0.08
C ARG A 78 -10.89 21.26 -1.09
N GLU A 79 -11.38 22.43 -0.69
CA GLU A 79 -11.49 23.60 -1.56
C GLU A 79 -10.10 24.06 -2.03
N TRP A 80 -9.12 24.06 -1.13
CA TRP A 80 -7.75 24.41 -1.44
C TRP A 80 -7.13 23.41 -2.44
N ILE A 81 -7.29 22.11 -2.22
CA ILE A 81 -6.77 21.06 -3.12
C ILE A 81 -7.36 21.24 -4.52
N GLU A 82 -8.69 21.42 -4.60
CA GLU A 82 -9.39 21.61 -5.88
C GLU A 82 -8.90 22.86 -6.62
N ALA A 83 -8.71 23.96 -5.91
CA ALA A 83 -8.22 25.22 -6.49
C ALA A 83 -6.76 25.16 -6.95
N ASN A 84 -5.96 24.20 -6.46
CA ASN A 84 -4.52 24.12 -6.70
C ASN A 84 -4.09 22.89 -7.51
N ARG A 85 -5.03 22.10 -8.07
CA ARG A 85 -4.70 20.90 -8.88
C ARG A 85 -3.70 21.16 -10.00
N ASP A 86 -3.78 22.33 -10.65
CA ASP A 86 -2.87 22.69 -11.75
C ASP A 86 -1.50 23.20 -11.28
N ALA A 87 -1.38 23.61 -10.02
CA ALA A 87 -0.19 24.28 -9.48
C ALA A 87 0.73 23.33 -8.68
N VAL A 88 0.17 22.26 -8.14
CA VAL A 88 0.87 21.26 -7.32
C VAL A 88 0.74 19.91 -8.00
N ALA A 89 1.85 19.35 -8.47
CA ALA A 89 1.81 18.06 -9.15
C ALA A 89 1.39 16.97 -8.15
N GLY A 90 0.66 15.97 -8.64
CA GLY A 90 0.10 14.91 -7.81
C GLY A 90 -1.31 15.22 -7.31
N LEU A 91 -1.71 16.49 -7.18
CA LEU A 91 -3.09 16.84 -6.85
C LEU A 91 -4.05 16.64 -8.03
N ASP A 92 -3.57 16.75 -9.27
CA ASP A 92 -4.37 16.55 -10.48
C ASP A 92 -4.85 15.11 -10.66
N GLY A 93 -4.12 14.15 -10.10
CA GLY A 93 -4.44 12.72 -10.16
C GLY A 93 -5.45 12.24 -9.11
N LEU A 94 -5.68 13.01 -8.04
CA LEU A 94 -6.49 12.56 -6.90
C LEU A 94 -7.98 12.47 -7.26
N ASP A 95 -8.60 11.33 -6.96
CA ASP A 95 -10.05 11.20 -7.04
C ASP A 95 -10.78 11.86 -5.84
N GLU A 96 -12.10 11.71 -5.77
CA GLU A 96 -12.92 12.27 -4.68
C GLU A 96 -12.57 11.67 -3.30
N TYR A 97 -12.28 10.37 -3.25
CA TYR A 97 -11.92 9.67 -2.01
C TYR A 97 -10.54 10.08 -1.53
N GLU A 98 -9.58 10.15 -2.43
CA GLU A 98 -8.21 10.56 -2.14
C GLU A 98 -8.16 12.04 -1.73
N THR A 99 -8.91 12.91 -2.42
CA THR A 99 -9.03 14.33 -2.05
C THR A 99 -9.58 14.48 -0.63
N ARG A 100 -10.64 13.74 -0.28
CA ARG A 100 -11.22 13.76 1.06
C ARG A 100 -10.28 13.19 2.11
N THR A 101 -9.57 12.11 1.79
CA THR A 101 -8.61 11.47 2.70
C THR A 101 -7.42 12.37 3.00
N LEU A 102 -6.85 13.01 1.97
CA LEU A 102 -5.77 13.97 2.12
C LEU A 102 -6.23 15.21 2.92
N ALA A 103 -7.43 15.73 2.64
CA ALA A 103 -7.97 16.87 3.35
C ALA A 103 -8.16 16.61 4.86
N ASN A 104 -8.72 15.45 5.23
CA ASN A 104 -8.89 15.08 6.65
C ASN A 104 -7.53 14.92 7.36
N TYR A 105 -6.52 14.41 6.66
CA TYR A 105 -5.17 14.29 7.20
C TYR A 105 -4.53 15.66 7.45
N LEU A 106 -4.69 16.59 6.50
CA LEU A 106 -4.19 17.96 6.64
C LEU A 106 -4.94 18.76 7.70
N ASP A 107 -6.25 18.57 7.87
CA ASP A 107 -7.03 19.16 8.97
C ASP A 107 -6.46 18.76 10.35
N THR A 108 -6.01 17.52 10.47
CA THR A 108 -5.50 17.02 11.75
C THR A 108 -4.06 17.49 12.04
N TYR A 109 -3.20 17.50 11.03
CA TYR A 109 -1.76 17.66 11.24
C TYR A 109 -1.17 18.96 10.73
N ALA A 110 -1.88 19.72 9.89
CA ALA A 110 -1.41 21.02 9.47
C ALA A 110 -1.59 22.07 10.59
N PRO A 111 -0.75 23.11 10.64
CA PRO A 111 0.42 23.32 9.79
C PRO A 111 1.55 22.33 10.09
N LEU A 112 2.25 21.89 9.03
CA LEU A 112 3.36 20.93 9.12
C LEU A 112 4.71 21.64 9.06
N ASP A 113 5.70 21.12 9.77
CA ASP A 113 7.07 21.62 9.70
C ASP A 113 7.67 21.34 8.30
N PRO A 114 8.23 22.33 7.59
CA PRO A 114 8.91 22.12 6.31
C PRO A 114 10.04 21.07 6.35
N GLU A 115 10.56 20.70 7.52
CA GLU A 115 11.48 19.57 7.66
C GLU A 115 10.93 18.26 7.07
N VAL A 116 9.59 18.09 7.01
CA VAL A 116 8.96 16.93 6.36
C VAL A 116 9.34 16.79 4.89
N LEU A 117 9.77 17.86 4.21
CA LEU A 117 10.20 17.82 2.80
C LEU A 117 11.52 17.09 2.59
N SER A 118 12.34 16.97 3.65
CA SER A 118 13.65 16.30 3.54
C SER A 118 13.52 14.78 3.57
N ASP A 119 12.54 14.27 4.32
CA ASP A 119 12.23 12.84 4.43
C ASP A 119 10.74 12.64 4.78
N PRO A 120 9.82 12.76 3.80
CA PRO A 120 8.38 12.67 4.06
C PRO A 120 7.97 11.32 4.65
N ALA A 121 8.69 10.25 4.26
CA ALA A 121 8.38 8.90 4.71
C ALA A 121 8.54 8.78 6.22
N ASP A 122 9.59 9.35 6.82
CA ASP A 122 9.84 9.22 8.26
C ASP A 122 9.28 10.40 9.10
N ALA A 123 9.13 11.58 8.50
CA ALA A 123 8.76 12.79 9.24
C ALA A 123 7.25 13.02 9.36
N LEU A 124 6.44 12.49 8.44
CA LEU A 124 5.00 12.68 8.47
C LEU A 124 4.31 11.85 9.57
N PRO A 125 3.38 12.42 10.35
CA PRO A 125 2.59 11.69 11.35
C PRO A 125 1.84 10.50 10.74
N GLN A 126 1.70 9.41 11.51
CA GLN A 126 0.94 8.23 11.10
C GLN A 126 -0.53 8.57 10.85
N ASP A 127 -1.17 7.88 9.92
CA ASP A 127 -2.59 8.09 9.60
C ASP A 127 -3.48 6.88 9.94
N GLY A 128 -4.77 7.01 9.65
CA GLY A 128 -5.74 5.93 9.87
C GLY A 128 -5.46 4.67 9.06
N ARG A 129 -4.82 4.75 7.89
CA ARG A 129 -4.41 3.57 7.13
C ARG A 129 -3.28 2.84 7.84
N ASP A 130 -2.26 3.57 8.29
CA ASP A 130 -1.15 3.01 9.06
C ASP A 130 -1.70 2.26 10.29
N MET A 131 -2.63 2.89 11.01
CA MET A 131 -3.29 2.28 12.17
C MET A 131 -4.14 1.07 11.79
N ALA A 132 -4.90 1.10 10.70
CA ALA A 132 -5.69 -0.04 10.24
C ALA A 132 -4.81 -1.23 9.87
N MET A 133 -3.72 -0.99 9.12
CA MET A 133 -2.79 -2.04 8.71
C MET A 133 -1.98 -2.59 9.89
N ARG A 134 -1.59 -1.75 10.85
CA ARG A 134 -0.88 -2.19 12.05
C ARG A 134 -1.77 -2.97 13.01
N ASN A 135 -2.97 -2.47 13.28
CA ASN A 135 -3.78 -2.92 14.40
C ASN A 135 -4.94 -3.83 14.01
N CYS A 136 -5.60 -3.58 12.87
CA CYS A 136 -6.76 -4.39 12.46
C CYS A 136 -6.32 -5.67 11.76
N GLN A 137 -5.34 -5.59 10.85
CA GLN A 137 -4.80 -6.75 10.12
C GLN A 137 -4.01 -7.71 11.02
N SER A 138 -3.57 -7.28 12.22
CA SER A 138 -2.77 -8.12 13.11
C SER A 138 -3.58 -9.22 13.81
N CYS A 139 -4.87 -8.99 14.06
CA CYS A 139 -5.76 -9.93 14.77
C CYS A 139 -6.67 -10.73 13.84
N HIS A 140 -7.15 -10.10 12.77
CA HIS A 140 -7.95 -10.76 11.74
C HIS A 140 -7.70 -10.10 10.38
N ILE A 141 -8.10 -10.75 9.30
CA ILE A 141 -7.91 -10.20 7.96
C ILE A 141 -8.61 -8.84 7.80
N ILE A 142 -7.92 -7.86 7.21
CA ILE A 142 -8.40 -6.48 7.05
C ILE A 142 -9.69 -6.40 6.23
N THR A 143 -9.94 -7.40 5.37
CA THR A 143 -11.17 -7.56 4.60
C THR A 143 -12.42 -7.49 5.47
N VAL A 144 -12.39 -8.03 6.69
CA VAL A 144 -13.54 -7.95 7.62
C VAL A 144 -13.84 -6.50 7.99
N THR A 145 -12.83 -5.63 8.08
CA THR A 145 -13.01 -4.21 8.41
C THR A 145 -13.37 -3.40 7.17
N ILE A 146 -12.57 -3.47 6.11
CA ILE A 146 -12.65 -2.53 4.99
C ILE A 146 -13.88 -2.73 4.10
N THR A 147 -14.56 -3.88 4.22
CA THR A 147 -15.82 -4.15 3.50
C THR A 147 -17.05 -3.62 4.23
N GLN A 148 -16.90 -3.08 5.45
CA GLN A 148 -18.01 -2.55 6.21
C GLN A 148 -18.20 -1.06 5.92
N ASP A 149 -19.44 -0.68 5.63
CA ASP A 149 -19.85 0.71 5.54
C ASP A 149 -20.53 1.10 6.86
N ARG A 150 -19.91 2.05 7.57
CA ARG A 150 -20.33 2.48 8.91
C ARG A 150 -20.10 3.96 9.08
N THR A 151 -20.95 4.57 9.90
CA THR A 151 -20.76 5.95 10.37
C THR A 151 -19.59 6.03 11.35
N HIS A 152 -19.07 7.24 11.56
CA HIS A 152 -18.01 7.54 12.53
C HIS A 152 -18.32 6.95 13.92
N ASP A 153 -19.49 7.29 14.50
CA ASP A 153 -19.89 6.78 15.82
C ASP A 153 -20.00 5.25 15.87
N ALA A 154 -20.37 4.60 14.76
CA ALA A 154 -20.43 3.15 14.68
C ALA A 154 -19.02 2.51 14.61
N TRP A 155 -18.03 3.20 14.02
CA TRP A 155 -16.63 2.82 14.10
C TRP A 155 -16.06 2.99 15.51
N LEU A 156 -16.31 4.12 16.15
CA LEU A 156 -15.91 4.34 17.54
C LEU A 156 -16.53 3.29 18.48
N GLY A 157 -17.81 2.98 18.30
CA GLY A 157 -18.47 1.90 19.03
C GLY A 157 -17.80 0.53 18.81
N THR A 158 -17.25 0.29 17.61
CA THR A 158 -16.50 -0.93 17.30
C THR A 158 -15.16 -0.99 18.03
N LEU A 159 -14.43 0.12 18.05
CA LEU A 159 -13.15 0.28 18.77
C LEU A 159 -13.35 0.26 20.30
N GLY A 160 -14.56 0.58 20.77
CA GLY A 160 -14.97 0.50 22.17
C GLY A 160 -15.42 -0.90 22.63
N ASN A 161 -15.56 -1.88 21.73
CA ASN A 161 -15.99 -3.21 22.10
C ASN A 161 -14.95 -3.96 22.94
N PRO A 162 -15.35 -4.86 23.87
CA PRO A 162 -14.42 -5.61 24.70
C PRO A 162 -13.34 -6.40 23.94
N SER A 163 -13.56 -6.74 22.67
CA SER A 163 -12.58 -7.41 21.82
C SER A 163 -11.52 -6.48 21.20
N HIS A 164 -11.69 -5.15 21.29
CA HIS A 164 -10.80 -4.15 20.67
C HIS A 164 -10.28 -3.11 21.68
N VAL A 165 -10.78 -3.09 22.91
CA VAL A 165 -10.30 -2.14 23.95
C VAL A 165 -8.83 -2.35 24.34
N GLU A 166 -8.25 -3.52 24.06
CA GLU A 166 -6.83 -3.80 24.29
C GLU A 166 -5.92 -3.23 23.20
N ILE A 167 -6.47 -2.72 22.09
CA ILE A 167 -5.69 -1.99 21.09
C ILE A 167 -5.33 -0.63 21.70
N GLU A 168 -4.03 -0.42 21.89
CA GLU A 168 -3.47 0.82 22.44
C GLU A 168 -3.57 1.95 21.40
N LEU A 169 -4.68 2.69 21.47
CA LEU A 169 -4.94 3.94 20.75
C LEU A 169 -5.48 4.95 21.75
N SER A 170 -4.93 6.17 21.69
CA SER A 170 -5.51 7.36 22.32
C SER A 170 -6.89 7.68 21.74
N GLU A 171 -7.62 8.58 22.38
CA GLU A 171 -8.93 9.04 21.88
C GLU A 171 -8.79 9.69 20.50
N GLU A 172 -7.78 10.51 20.30
CA GLU A 172 -7.46 11.15 19.03
C GLU A 172 -7.11 10.13 17.93
N GLU A 173 -6.27 9.13 18.24
CA GLU A 173 -5.97 8.05 17.29
C GLU A 173 -7.20 7.20 16.92
N ARG A 174 -8.15 7.05 17.85
CA ARG A 174 -9.42 6.34 17.57
C ARG A 174 -10.31 7.14 16.63
N ASP A 175 -10.43 8.45 16.84
CA ASP A 175 -11.18 9.34 15.95
C ASP A 175 -10.53 9.37 14.55
N LEU A 176 -9.21 9.53 14.46
CA LEU A 176 -8.47 9.48 13.20
C LEU A 176 -8.66 8.17 12.43
N LEU A 177 -8.60 7.03 13.12
CA LEU A 177 -8.87 5.73 12.51
C LEU A 177 -10.33 5.63 12.05
N ALA A 178 -11.28 6.12 12.84
CA ALA A 178 -12.70 6.10 12.48
C ALA A 178 -12.98 6.99 11.26
N ASP A 179 -12.43 8.20 11.19
CA ASP A 179 -12.57 9.11 10.05
C ASP A 179 -11.99 8.51 8.77
N TYR A 180 -10.80 7.91 8.85
CA TYR A 180 -10.23 7.17 7.72
C TYR A 180 -11.17 6.08 7.23
N LEU A 181 -11.76 5.28 8.13
CA LEU A 181 -12.65 4.18 7.76
C LEU A 181 -14.01 4.67 7.25
N VAL A 182 -14.52 5.82 7.69
CA VAL A 182 -15.73 6.43 7.09
C VAL A 182 -15.49 6.77 5.61
N VAL A 183 -14.27 7.19 5.28
CA VAL A 183 -13.94 7.59 3.92
C VAL A 183 -13.56 6.41 3.03
N ASN A 184 -12.79 5.46 3.56
CA ASN A 184 -12.03 4.47 2.79
C ASN A 184 -12.51 3.02 2.96
N ALA A 185 -13.48 2.76 3.84
CA ALA A 185 -14.12 1.45 3.93
C ALA A 185 -15.34 1.33 3.00
N GLY A 186 -16.22 0.36 3.24
CA GLY A 186 -17.35 0.07 2.36
C GLY A 186 -16.96 -0.52 0.99
N ILE A 187 -15.75 -1.06 0.87
CA ILE A 187 -15.25 -1.62 -0.39
C ILE A 187 -16.03 -2.88 -0.75
N PRO A 188 -16.61 -2.98 -1.96
CA PRO A 188 -17.28 -4.20 -2.40
C PRO A 188 -16.35 -5.41 -2.35
N ILE A 189 -16.85 -6.56 -1.87
CA ILE A 189 -16.04 -7.78 -1.71
C ILE A 189 -15.43 -8.26 -3.05
N GLU A 190 -16.05 -7.91 -4.18
CA GLU A 190 -15.56 -8.21 -5.52
C GLU A 190 -14.27 -7.46 -5.88
N GLN A 191 -14.00 -6.33 -5.23
CA GLN A 191 -12.77 -5.55 -5.40
C GLN A 191 -11.63 -6.06 -4.49
N VAL A 192 -11.96 -6.83 -3.44
CA VAL A 192 -10.97 -7.48 -2.59
C VAL A 192 -10.32 -8.65 -3.35
N PRO A 193 -8.99 -8.84 -3.29
CA PRO A 193 -8.33 -9.97 -3.93
C PRO A 193 -8.94 -11.32 -3.50
N PRO A 194 -9.20 -12.28 -4.42
CA PRO A 194 -9.84 -13.55 -4.07
C PRO A 194 -9.17 -14.33 -2.93
N ALA A 195 -7.84 -14.25 -2.84
CA ALA A 195 -7.07 -14.88 -1.76
C ALA A 195 -7.40 -14.31 -0.37
N LEU A 196 -7.87 -13.06 -0.30
CA LEU A 196 -8.20 -12.35 0.93
C LEU A 196 -9.69 -12.36 1.27
N ARG A 197 -10.56 -12.86 0.37
CA ARG A 197 -12.01 -12.99 0.64
C ARG A 197 -12.35 -14.12 1.63
N ALA A 198 -11.49 -15.12 1.75
CA ALA A 198 -11.79 -16.36 2.49
C ALA A 198 -11.68 -16.24 4.03
N GLY A 199 -11.51 -15.04 4.55
CA GLY A 199 -11.49 -14.74 5.98
C GLY A 199 -12.88 -14.59 6.61
N GLY A 200 -13.71 -15.63 6.57
CA GLY A 200 -14.79 -15.84 7.54
C GLY A 200 -16.05 -14.95 7.50
N ALA A 201 -16.19 -14.02 6.56
CA ALA A 201 -17.49 -13.39 6.31
C ALA A 201 -18.29 -14.22 5.29
N SER A 202 -19.06 -15.19 5.79
CA SER A 202 -20.17 -15.74 5.02
C SER A 202 -21.26 -14.68 4.92
N TYR A 203 -21.40 -14.07 3.75
CA TYR A 203 -22.54 -13.22 3.39
C TYR A 203 -23.76 -14.06 3.00
#